data_AF-A0A7X6PB60-F1
#
_entry.id   AF-A0A7X6PB60-F1
#
_cell.length_a   1.000
_cell.length_b   1.000
_cell.length_c   1.000
_cell.angle_alpha   90.00
_cell.angle_beta   90.00
_cell.angle_gamma   90.00
#
_symmetry.space_group_name_H-M   'P 1'
#
loop_
_entity.id
_entity.type
_entity.pdbx_description
1 polymer ?
#
loop_
_entity_poly.entity_id
_entity_poly.type
_entity_poly.pdbx_seq_one_letter_code
_entity_poly.pdbx_strand_id
1 'polypeptide(L)'
;MHKINDFLVMLDGYIGGHEWFVILLLGTGIFFTFYLRFPQIRYFRHAVDVVKGKYDHHLDVGDTSHFQALSTALSGTVGTGNIAGVALAIHLGGPAALFWMLITASIG
;
A
#
# COMPACT_ATOMS: atom_id res chain seq x y z
N MET A 1 -25.56 -8.23 21.76
CA MET A 1 -24.42 -9.00 21.24
C MET A 1 -24.73 -9.60 19.86
N HIS A 2 -25.75 -10.44 19.68
CA HIS A 2 -26.07 -11.05 18.37
C HIS A 2 -26.29 -10.05 17.23
N LYS A 3 -27.12 -9.01 17.42
CA LYS A 3 -27.35 -7.99 16.38
C LYS A 3 -26.10 -7.24 15.92
N ILE A 4 -25.09 -7.07 16.79
CA ILE A 4 -23.82 -6.42 16.43
C ILE A 4 -22.98 -7.38 15.61
N ASN A 5 -22.92 -8.65 16.02
CA ASN A 5 -22.26 -9.69 15.23
C ASN A 5 -22.88 -9.84 13.84
N ASP A 6 -24.20 -9.85 13.74
CA ASP A 6 -24.92 -9.98 12.46
C ASP A 6 -24.64 -8.78 11.54
N PHE A 7 -24.53 -7.59 12.11
CA PHE A 7 -24.12 -6.39 11.37
C PHE A 7 -22.66 -6.47 10.88
N LEU A 8 -21.74 -6.92 11.72
CA LEU A 8 -20.32 -7.10 11.33
C LEU A 8 -20.16 -8.16 10.25
N VAL A 9 -20.90 -9.27 10.32
CA VAL A 9 -20.89 -10.33 9.30
C VAL A 9 -21.49 -9.82 7.98
N MET A 10 -22.53 -9.00 8.03
CA MET A 10 -23.06 -8.34 6.83
C MET A 10 -22.00 -7.43 6.18
N LEU A 11 -21.30 -6.62 6.99
CA LEU A 11 -20.28 -5.70 6.51
C LEU A 11 -19.05 -6.44 5.95
N ASP A 12 -18.60 -7.50 6.61
CA ASP A 12 -17.55 -8.39 6.11
C ASP A 12 -17.96 -9.05 4.78
N GLY A 13 -19.19 -9.56 4.69
CA GLY A 13 -19.72 -10.16 3.46
C GLY A 13 -19.78 -9.21 2.26
N TYR A 14 -19.83 -7.89 2.50
CA TYR A 14 -19.76 -6.89 1.44
C TYR A 14 -18.36 -6.32 1.20
N ILE A 15 -17.49 -6.19 2.21
CA ILE A 15 -16.19 -5.52 2.07
C ILE A 15 -15.02 -6.50 2.12
N GLY A 16 -14.92 -7.30 3.19
CA GLY A 16 -13.76 -8.15 3.46
C GLY A 16 -13.79 -9.48 2.69
N GLY A 17 -14.97 -10.07 2.54
CA GLY A 17 -15.16 -11.39 1.95
C GLY A 17 -15.48 -11.39 0.45
N HIS A 18 -15.76 -10.22 -0.15
CA HIS A 18 -16.24 -10.16 -1.53
C HIS A 18 -15.16 -9.70 -2.52
N GLU A 19 -15.03 -10.44 -3.61
CA GLU A 19 -13.99 -10.24 -4.64
C GLU A 19 -14.00 -8.84 -5.31
N TRP A 20 -15.14 -8.13 -5.30
CA TRP A 20 -15.26 -6.82 -5.96
C TRP A 20 -14.36 -5.77 -5.35
N PHE A 21 -14.09 -5.86 -4.04
CA PHE A 21 -13.26 -4.87 -3.35
C PHE A 21 -11.80 -4.96 -3.80
N VAL A 22 -11.27 -6.19 -3.94
CA VAL A 22 -9.92 -6.44 -4.47
C VAL A 22 -9.82 -5.98 -5.93
N ILE A 23 -10.83 -6.29 -6.74
CA ILE A 23 -10.89 -5.85 -8.15
C ILE A 23 -10.92 -4.32 -8.24
N LEU A 24 -11.67 -3.64 -7.36
CA LEU A 24 -11.73 -2.18 -7.34
C LEU A 24 -10.38 -1.59 -6.96
N LEU A 25 -9.73 -2.07 -5.90
CA LEU A 25 -8.42 -1.57 -5.46
C LEU A 25 -7.36 -1.74 -6.55
N LEU A 26 -7.22 -2.96 -7.09
CA LEU A 26 -6.28 -3.21 -8.20
C LEU A 26 -6.66 -2.41 -9.46
N GLY A 27 -7.95 -2.33 -9.78
CA GLY A 27 -8.45 -1.58 -10.93
C GLY A 27 -8.13 -0.09 -10.84
N THR A 28 -8.26 0.52 -9.66
CA THR A 28 -7.89 1.92 -9.44
C THR A 28 -6.38 2.15 -9.59
N GLY A 29 -5.54 1.27 -9.04
CA GLY A 29 -4.09 1.35 -9.21
C GLY A 29 -3.65 1.19 -10.67
N ILE A 30 -4.26 0.25 -11.40
CA ILE A 30 -4.03 0.06 -12.83
C ILE A 30 -4.45 1.31 -13.61
N PHE A 31 -5.65 1.83 -13.33
CA PHE A 31 -6.17 3.04 -13.97
C PHE A 31 -5.23 4.22 -13.77
N PHE A 32 -4.80 4.51 -12.54
CA PHE A 32 -3.87 5.61 -12.27
C PHE A 32 -2.48 5.36 -12.84
N THR A 33 -2.00 4.12 -12.81
CA THR A 33 -0.75 3.74 -13.47
C THR A 33 -0.77 4.12 -14.95
N PHE A 34 -1.82 3.77 -15.70
CA PHE A 34 -1.91 4.12 -17.12
C PHE A 34 -2.19 5.61 -17.35
N TYR A 35 -3.09 6.21 -16.59
CA TYR A 35 -3.47 7.62 -16.70
C TYR A 35 -2.27 8.56 -16.47
N LEU A 36 -1.47 8.27 -15.44
CA LEU A 36 -0.25 9.01 -15.10
C LEU A 36 0.97 8.53 -15.89
N ARG A 37 0.79 7.58 -16.83
CA ARG A 37 1.83 7.02 -17.70
C ARG A 37 3.00 6.37 -16.92
N PHE A 38 2.74 5.44 -16.01
CA PHE A 38 3.73 4.74 -15.18
C PHE A 38 4.58 5.68 -14.29
N PRO A 39 3.94 6.47 -13.40
CA PRO A 39 4.64 7.40 -12.50
C PRO A 39 5.67 6.69 -11.61
N GLN A 40 5.38 5.47 -11.16
CA GLN A 40 6.25 4.66 -10.30
C GLN A 40 7.62 4.39 -10.93
N ILE A 41 7.73 4.30 -12.26
CA ILE A 41 9.02 4.14 -12.96
C ILE A 41 9.62 5.51 -13.28
N ARG A 42 8.81 6.46 -13.78
CA ARG A 42 9.28 7.78 -14.20
C ARG A 42 9.89 8.58 -13.06
N TYR A 43 9.23 8.59 -11.91
CA TYR A 43 9.58 9.46 -10.79
C TYR A 43 10.41 8.76 -9.71
N PHE A 44 10.71 7.46 -9.86
CA PHE A 44 11.47 6.71 -8.84
C PHE A 44 12.78 7.39 -8.45
N ARG A 45 13.58 7.80 -9.44
CA ARG A 45 14.87 8.48 -9.20
C ARG A 45 14.67 9.84 -8.53
N HIS A 46 13.64 10.58 -8.93
CA HIS A 46 13.31 11.87 -8.35
C HIS A 46 12.86 11.71 -6.89
N ALA A 47 12.00 10.74 -6.58
CA ALA A 47 11.57 10.44 -5.21
C ALA A 47 12.74 10.08 -4.30
N VAL A 48 13.70 9.29 -4.78
CA VAL A 48 14.93 8.98 -4.03
C VAL A 48 15.77 10.24 -3.78
N ASP A 49 15.92 11.12 -4.78
CA ASP A 49 16.65 12.38 -4.61
C ASP A 49 15.95 13.31 -3.60
N VAL A 50 14.62 13.34 -3.57
CA VAL A 50 13.81 14.10 -2.59
C VAL A 50 14.05 13.58 -1.18
N VAL A 51 13.96 12.27 -0.96
CA VAL A 51 14.17 11.65 0.36
C VAL A 51 15.62 11.81 0.85
N LYS A 52 16.59 11.92 -0.06
CA LYS A 52 18.00 12.20 0.27
C LYS A 52 18.24 13.66 0.66
N GLY A 53 17.23 14.53 0.60
CA GLY A 53 17.34 15.94 0.95
C GLY A 53 17.99 16.83 -0.12
N LYS A 54 18.13 16.34 -1.37
CA LYS A 54 18.67 17.15 -2.48
C LYS A 54 17.79 18.35 -2.82
N TYR A 55 16.51 18.27 -2.47
CA TYR A 55 15.51 19.31 -2.70
C TYR A 55 15.00 19.94 -1.38
N ASP A 56 15.61 19.64 -0.24
CA ASP A 56 15.27 20.29 1.03
C ASP A 56 15.81 21.73 1.03
N HIS A 57 14.93 22.74 1.08
CA HIS A 57 15.32 24.15 1.24
C HIS A 57 14.95 24.66 2.62
N HIS A 58 15.79 25.52 3.19
CA HIS A 58 15.60 26.12 4.51
C HIS A 58 14.38 27.07 4.60
N LEU A 59 13.72 27.38 3.47
CA LEU A 59 12.48 28.17 3.40
C LEU A 59 11.23 27.29 3.22
N ASP A 60 11.39 25.98 3.06
CA ASP A 60 10.26 25.08 2.85
C ASP A 60 9.42 25.00 4.13
N VAL A 61 8.11 25.24 3.99
CA VAL A 61 7.16 25.19 5.10
C VAL A 61 6.79 23.72 5.35
N GLY A 62 7.37 23.13 6.40
CA GLY A 62 7.06 21.76 6.84
C GLY A 62 7.63 21.45 8.22
N ASP A 63 6.89 20.69 9.03
CA ASP A 63 7.27 20.37 10.42
C ASP A 63 8.39 19.30 10.50
N THR A 64 8.62 18.55 9.42
CA THR A 64 9.57 17.43 9.36
C THR A 64 10.25 17.37 7.99
N SER A 65 11.48 16.87 7.92
CA SER A 65 12.16 16.67 6.64
C SER A 65 11.50 15.58 5.79
N HIS A 66 11.77 15.57 4.48
CA HIS A 66 11.23 14.54 3.58
C HIS A 66 11.57 13.10 4.02
N PHE A 67 12.77 12.89 4.56
CA PHE A 67 13.18 11.60 5.11
C PHE A 67 12.40 11.22 6.38
N GLN A 68 12.15 12.19 7.26
CA GLN A 68 11.39 11.96 8.48
C GLN A 68 9.93 11.62 8.16
N ALA A 69 9.31 12.35 7.23
CA ALA A 69 7.95 12.08 6.77
C ALA A 69 7.82 10.66 6.18
N LEU A 70 8.77 10.25 5.33
CA LEU A 70 8.82 8.88 4.81
C LEU A 70 8.99 7.86 5.93
N SER A 71 9.91 8.10 6.86
CA SER A 71 10.19 7.20 7.98
C SER A 71 8.96 7.00 8.88
N THR A 72 8.19 8.07 9.14
CA THR A 72 6.93 8.01 9.88
C THR A 72 5.88 7.18 9.13
N ALA A 73 5.73 7.38 7.82
CA ALA A 73 4.79 6.60 7.01
C ALA A 73 5.19 5.10 6.94
N LEU A 74 6.48 4.81 6.77
CA LEU A 74 7.01 3.44 6.78
C LEU A 74 6.83 2.77 8.14
N SER A 75 7.05 3.50 9.24
CA SER A 75 6.83 2.97 10.58
C SER A 75 5.37 2.60 10.83
N GLY A 76 4.41 3.31 10.21
CA GLY A 76 2.99 2.99 10.33
C GLY A 76 2.56 1.77 9.51
N THR A 77 3.30 1.45 8.45
CA THR A 77 2.94 0.39 7.50
C THR A 77 3.78 -0.88 7.66
N VAL A 78 5.00 -0.81 8.20
CA VAL A 78 5.87 -1.96 8.44
C VAL A 78 5.72 -2.44 9.89
N GLY A 79 5.22 -3.66 10.07
CA GLY A 79 5.05 -4.25 11.39
C GLY A 79 4.97 -5.78 11.38
N THR A 80 4.79 -6.36 12.56
CA THR A 80 4.61 -7.80 12.75
C THR A 80 3.45 -8.36 11.93
N GLY A 81 2.39 -7.56 11.72
CA GLY A 81 1.25 -7.92 10.87
C GLY A 81 1.65 -8.23 9.43
N ASN A 82 2.60 -7.48 8.85
CA ASN A 82 3.05 -7.75 7.48
C ASN A 82 3.89 -9.03 7.41
N ILE A 83 4.70 -9.30 8.43
CA ILE A 83 5.53 -10.52 8.49
C ILE A 83 4.63 -11.75 8.62
N ALA A 84 3.69 -11.74 9.58
CA ALA A 84 2.75 -12.83 9.80
C ALA A 84 1.78 -13.00 8.63
N GLY A 85 1.30 -11.89 8.06
CA GLY A 85 0.40 -11.88 6.90
C GLY A 85 1.05 -12.48 5.65
N VAL A 86 2.30 -12.10 5.37
CA VAL A 86 3.07 -12.69 4.25
C VAL A 86 3.31 -14.18 4.48
N ALA A 87 3.69 -14.58 5.69
CA ALA A 87 3.88 -15.99 6.03
C ALA A 87 2.59 -16.80 5.83
N LEU A 88 1.45 -16.29 6.30
CA LEU A 88 0.13 -16.93 6.14
C LEU A 88 -0.29 -17.00 4.67
N ALA A 89 -0.09 -15.92 3.90
CA ALA A 89 -0.44 -15.90 2.49
C ALA A 89 0.42 -16.86 1.66
N ILE A 90 1.71 -17.01 1.98
CA ILE A 90 2.56 -18.03 1.33
C ILE A 90 2.16 -19.43 1.79
N HIS A 91 1.83 -19.62 3.06
CA HIS A 91 1.39 -20.91 3.59
C HIS A 91 0.10 -21.40 2.92
N LEU A 92 -0.88 -20.51 2.71
CA LEU A 92 -2.17 -20.84 2.11
C LEU A 92 -2.15 -20.81 0.57
N GLY A 93 -1.52 -19.79 -0.01
CA GLY A 93 -1.50 -19.53 -1.46
C GLY A 93 -0.28 -20.09 -2.21
N GLY A 94 0.68 -20.66 -1.48
CA GLY A 94 1.93 -21.16 -2.04
C GLY A 94 2.92 -20.05 -2.40
N PRO A 95 4.08 -20.40 -3.00
CA PRO A 95 5.15 -19.44 -3.29
C PRO A 95 4.76 -18.37 -4.33
N ALA A 96 3.75 -18.63 -5.16
CA ALA A 96 3.23 -17.65 -6.13
C ALA A 96 2.59 -16.42 -5.46
N ALA A 97 2.18 -16.52 -4.19
CA ALA A 97 1.64 -15.38 -3.44
C ALA A 97 2.63 -14.21 -3.38
N LEU A 98 3.93 -14.49 -3.26
CA LEU A 98 4.98 -13.46 -3.23
C LEU A 98 5.06 -12.68 -4.54
N PHE A 99 4.92 -13.37 -5.68
CA PHE A 99 4.88 -12.71 -6.99
C PHE A 99 3.71 -11.72 -7.07
N TRP A 100 2.51 -12.15 -6.65
CA TRP A 100 1.33 -11.28 -6.69
C TRP A 100 1.39 -10.10 -5.71
N MET A 101 2.06 -10.26 -4.56
CA MET A 101 2.33 -9.14 -3.66
C MET A 101 3.21 -8.07 -4.30
N LEU A 102 4.27 -8.46 -5.00
CA LEU A 102 5.15 -7.52 -5.71
C LEU A 102 4.42 -6.81 -6.86
N ILE A 103 3.56 -7.52 -7.59
CA ILE A 103 2.72 -6.93 -8.64
C ILE A 103 1.75 -5.92 -8.04
N THR A 104 1.07 -6.28 -6.93
CA THR A 104 0.14 -5.38 -6.24
C THR A 104 0.84 -4.11 -5.76
N ALA A 105 2.04 -4.25 -5.17
CA ALA A 105 2.87 -3.12 -4.74
C ALA A 105 3.44 -2.27 -5.88
N SER A 106 3.50 -2.81 -7.11
CA SER A 106 3.97 -2.06 -8.29
C SER A 106 2.85 -1.27 -8.98
N ILE A 107 1.60 -1.66 -8.73
CA ILE A 107 0.39 -1.10 -9.33
C ILE A 107 -0.23 -0.02 -8.43
N GLY A 108 -0.22 -0.26 -7.11
CA GLY A 108 -0.62 0.73 -6.10
C GLY A 108 0.45 1.78 -5.90
#